data_AF-A0A051UIV0-F1
#
_entry.id   AF-A0A051UIV0-F1
#
_cell.length_a   1.000
_cell.length_b   1.000
_cell.length_c   1.000
_cell.angle_alpha   90.00
_cell.angle_beta   90.00
_cell.angle_gamma   90.00
#
_symmetry.space_group_name_H-M   'P 1'
#
loop_
_entity.id
_entity.type
_entity.pdbx_description
1 polymer ?
#
loop_
_entity_poly.entity_id
_entity_poly.type
_entity_poly.pdbx_seq_one_letter_code
_entity_poly.pdbx_strand_id
1 'polypeptide(L)'
;MRAKPITVVAVVAAIVCAALTFLPWIDVSRLGLPIRWNGLGIYVGEHGEHYGHVLTGMVDGTPGWIVLIASVAAAGALLGAARVRALGLVACGCAVIAFVTAVLCLVYPAILAGDAKHELGISLVPDREVLNSGALLAEVGATGVLVVCAALAVARAKSAAGDGD
;
A
#
# COMPACT_ATOMS: atom_id res chain seq x y z
N MET A 1 21.01 21.83 -5.40
CA MET A 1 20.10 21.95 -4.23
C MET A 1 18.64 21.54 -4.51
N ARG A 2 18.11 21.62 -5.74
CA ARG A 2 16.68 21.34 -6.06
C ARG A 2 16.20 19.88 -5.93
N ALA A 3 17.07 18.88 -5.75
CA ALA A 3 16.65 17.47 -5.64
C ALA A 3 16.17 17.07 -4.23
N LYS A 4 16.64 17.77 -3.19
CA LYS A 4 16.26 17.52 -1.78
C LYS A 4 14.74 17.51 -1.52
N PRO A 5 13.93 18.48 -2.01
CA PRO A 5 12.50 18.49 -1.73
C PRO A 5 11.78 17.28 -2.33
N ILE A 6 12.15 16.83 -3.54
CA ILE A 6 11.52 15.66 -4.18
C ILE A 6 11.80 14.40 -3.37
N THR A 7 13.03 14.21 -2.92
CA THR A 7 13.40 13.06 -2.07
C THR A 7 12.65 13.09 -0.74
N VAL A 8 12.51 14.25 -0.11
CA VAL A 8 11.75 14.39 1.15
C VAL A 8 10.28 14.03 0.92
N VAL A 9 9.65 14.57 -0.12
CA VAL A 9 8.25 14.25 -0.46
C VAL A 9 8.09 12.76 -0.76
N ALA A 10 9.02 12.15 -1.49
CA ALA A 10 8.98 10.72 -1.79
C ALA A 10 9.09 9.87 -0.51
N VAL A 11 9.98 10.22 0.42
CA VAL A 11 10.12 9.51 1.71
C VAL A 11 8.85 9.68 2.56
N VAL A 12 8.29 10.88 2.63
CA VAL A 12 7.02 11.12 3.33
C VAL A 12 5.89 10.30 2.70
N ALA A 13 5.78 10.28 1.37
CA ALA A 13 4.79 9.47 0.66
C ALA A 13 4.95 7.98 0.98
N ALA A 14 6.18 7.46 1.01
CA ALA A 14 6.45 6.07 1.38
C ALA A 14 6.04 5.75 2.83
N ILE A 15 6.30 6.65 3.78
CA ILE A 15 5.84 6.50 5.16
C ILE A 15 4.31 6.50 5.24
N VAL A 16 3.65 7.38 4.48
CA VAL A 16 2.19 7.43 4.41
C VAL A 16 1.63 6.13 3.84
N CYS A 17 2.17 5.61 2.74
CA CYS A 17 1.74 4.31 2.17
C CYS A 17 1.88 3.18 3.21
N ALA A 18 3.02 3.10 3.88
CA ALA A 18 3.23 2.14 4.96
C ALA A 18 2.20 2.30 6.09
N ALA A 19 1.89 3.54 6.51
CA ALA A 19 0.90 3.81 7.55
C ALA A 19 -0.53 3.43 7.11
N LEU A 20 -0.89 3.69 5.85
CA LEU A 20 -2.22 3.41 5.30
C LEU A 20 -2.52 1.90 5.23
N THR A 21 -1.51 1.02 5.16
CA THR A 21 -1.72 -0.44 5.30
C THR A 21 -2.26 -0.86 6.67
N PHE A 22 -2.08 -0.04 7.72
CA PHE A 22 -2.63 -0.31 9.05
C PHE A 22 -4.10 0.16 9.19
N LEU A 23 -4.62 0.92 8.24
CA LEU A 23 -6.04 1.29 8.24
C LEU A 23 -6.92 0.09 7.86
N PRO A 24 -8.20 0.08 8.26
CA PRO A 24 -9.17 -0.92 7.82
C PRO A 24 -9.35 -0.83 6.30
N TRP A 25 -8.90 -1.86 5.57
CA TRP A 25 -9.13 -2.00 4.13
C TRP A 25 -10.43 -2.76 3.87
N ILE A 26 -10.75 -3.70 4.75
CA ILE A 26 -11.98 -4.49 4.72
C ILE A 26 -12.84 -4.06 5.91
N ASP A 27 -14.09 -3.71 5.65
CA ASP A 27 -15.02 -3.15 6.61
C ASP A 27 -16.43 -3.69 6.39
N VAL A 28 -16.81 -4.67 7.21
CA VAL A 28 -18.13 -5.32 7.16
C VAL A 28 -19.14 -4.62 8.08
N SER A 29 -18.71 -3.58 8.82
CA SER A 29 -19.58 -2.83 9.75
C SER A 29 -20.81 -2.23 9.07
N ARG A 30 -20.70 -1.92 7.78
CA ARG A 30 -21.81 -1.41 6.95
C ARG A 30 -22.95 -2.42 6.80
N LEU A 31 -22.67 -3.71 6.98
CA LEU A 31 -23.65 -4.80 6.93
C LEU A 31 -24.21 -5.14 8.33
N GLY A 32 -23.89 -4.34 9.36
CA GLY A 32 -24.32 -4.57 10.73
C GLY A 32 -23.43 -5.54 11.54
N LEU A 33 -22.32 -6.01 10.95
CA LEU A 33 -21.33 -6.86 11.61
C LEU A 33 -20.10 -6.02 11.97
N PRO A 34 -19.75 -5.80 13.26
CA PRO A 34 -18.64 -4.92 13.67
C PRO A 34 -17.24 -5.53 13.42
N ILE A 35 -17.07 -6.14 12.25
CA ILE A 35 -15.93 -6.93 11.81
C ILE A 35 -15.14 -6.09 10.78
N ARG A 36 -13.84 -5.90 11.04
CA ARG A 36 -12.97 -5.09 10.20
C ARG A 36 -11.57 -5.69 10.19
N TRP A 37 -10.89 -5.60 9.05
CA TRP A 37 -9.48 -5.98 8.94
C TRP A 37 -8.68 -4.88 8.27
N ASN A 38 -7.44 -4.70 8.72
CA ASN A 38 -6.50 -3.80 8.05
C ASN A 38 -5.94 -4.42 6.77
N GLY A 39 -5.15 -3.64 6.02
CA GLY A 39 -4.50 -4.13 4.79
C GLY A 39 -3.56 -5.31 5.02
N LEU A 40 -3.06 -5.51 6.25
CA LEU A 40 -2.20 -6.62 6.63
C LEU A 40 -2.97 -7.91 6.97
N GLY A 41 -4.31 -7.90 6.86
CA GLY A 41 -5.18 -9.03 7.21
C GLY A 41 -5.36 -9.21 8.72
N ILE A 42 -4.95 -8.24 9.53
CA ILE A 42 -5.09 -8.28 10.99
C ILE A 42 -6.48 -7.76 11.35
N TYR A 43 -7.20 -8.50 12.20
CA TYR A 43 -8.50 -8.11 12.70
C TYR A 43 -8.40 -6.86 13.61
N VAL A 44 -9.20 -5.83 13.30
CA VAL A 44 -9.27 -4.55 14.03
C VAL A 44 -10.73 -4.18 14.37
N GLY A 45 -11.64 -5.15 14.28
CA GLY A 45 -13.05 -4.97 14.66
C GLY A 45 -13.25 -4.97 16.18
N GLU A 46 -14.51 -4.85 16.61
CA GLU A 46 -14.84 -4.87 18.04
C GLU A 46 -14.46 -6.22 18.67
N HIS A 47 -14.11 -6.18 19.97
CA HIS A 47 -13.73 -7.36 20.74
C HIS A 47 -12.58 -8.17 20.11
N GLY A 48 -11.56 -7.49 19.58
CA GLY A 48 -10.37 -8.10 18.98
C GLY A 48 -9.65 -9.10 19.89
N GLU A 49 -9.65 -8.87 21.20
CA GLU A 49 -9.12 -9.82 22.21
C GLU A 49 -9.82 -11.19 22.14
N HIS A 50 -11.11 -11.20 21.80
CA HIS A 50 -11.99 -12.37 21.85
C HIS A 50 -12.18 -13.03 20.49
N TYR A 51 -12.37 -12.24 19.43
CA TYR A 51 -12.60 -12.77 18.08
C TYR A 51 -11.34 -12.75 17.20
N GLY A 52 -10.30 -12.03 17.60
CA GLY A 52 -9.09 -11.89 16.79
C GLY A 52 -8.47 -13.24 16.45
N HIS A 53 -8.34 -14.16 17.40
CA HIS A 53 -7.75 -15.47 17.13
C HIS A 53 -8.57 -16.35 16.16
N VAL A 54 -9.88 -16.12 16.05
CA VAL A 54 -10.78 -16.88 15.16
C VAL A 54 -10.84 -16.24 13.77
N LEU A 55 -10.78 -14.91 13.70
CA LEU A 55 -10.95 -14.12 12.47
C LEU A 55 -9.61 -13.71 11.82
N THR A 56 -8.48 -13.95 12.48
CA THR A 56 -7.15 -13.73 11.90
C THR A 56 -6.86 -14.80 10.86
N GLY A 57 -6.49 -14.38 9.64
CA GLY A 57 -6.25 -15.28 8.51
C GLY A 57 -7.46 -15.57 7.64
N MET A 58 -8.63 -15.01 7.98
CA MET A 58 -9.86 -15.13 7.18
C MET A 58 -9.80 -14.30 5.87
N VAL A 59 -8.95 -13.28 5.85
CA VAL A 59 -8.72 -12.38 4.73
C VAL A 59 -7.25 -12.44 4.31
N ASP A 60 -7.00 -12.26 3.01
CA ASP A 60 -5.64 -12.27 2.49
C ASP A 60 -4.95 -10.93 2.76
N GLY A 61 -4.02 -10.95 3.73
CA GLY A 61 -3.17 -9.81 4.07
C GLY A 61 -1.95 -9.63 3.15
N THR A 62 -1.69 -10.58 2.24
CA THR A 62 -0.50 -10.58 1.36
C THR A 62 -0.34 -9.28 0.59
N PRO A 63 -1.41 -8.69 -0.02
CA PRO A 63 -1.26 -7.44 -0.75
C PRO A 63 -0.82 -6.26 0.13
N GLY A 64 -1.34 -6.12 1.35
CA GLY A 64 -0.91 -5.05 2.26
C GLY A 64 0.54 -5.24 2.73
N TRP A 65 0.99 -6.47 2.97
CA TRP A 65 2.40 -6.75 3.27
C TRP A 65 3.32 -6.39 2.11
N ILE A 66 2.91 -6.67 0.86
CA ILE A 66 3.66 -6.25 -0.33
C ILE A 66 3.77 -4.73 -0.38
N VAL A 67 2.68 -4.00 -0.21
CA VAL A 67 2.67 -2.52 -0.20
C VAL A 67 3.56 -1.97 0.90
N LEU A 68 3.48 -2.53 2.12
CA LEU A 68 4.29 -2.11 3.26
C LEU A 68 5.79 -2.30 3.00
N ILE A 69 6.21 -3.51 2.63
CA ILE A 69 7.63 -3.84 2.40
C ILE A 69 8.17 -3.03 1.22
N ALA A 70 7.40 -2.93 0.12
CA ALA A 70 7.82 -2.19 -1.05
C ALA A 70 7.95 -0.69 -0.74
N SER A 71 7.05 -0.10 0.04
CA SER A 71 7.13 1.30 0.45
C SER A 71 8.34 1.57 1.35
N VAL A 72 8.61 0.71 2.34
CA VAL A 72 9.78 0.82 3.21
C VAL A 72 11.08 0.65 2.42
N ALA A 73 11.14 -0.33 1.51
CA ALA A 73 12.28 -0.53 0.62
C ALA A 73 12.51 0.67 -0.30
N ALA A 74 11.45 1.27 -0.84
CA ALA A 74 11.53 2.48 -1.64
C ALA A 74 12.10 3.65 -0.84
N ALA A 75 11.63 3.87 0.40
CA ALA A 75 12.16 4.92 1.28
C ALA A 75 13.67 4.75 1.55
N GLY A 76 14.09 3.53 1.92
CA GLY A 76 15.50 3.22 2.16
C GLY A 76 16.37 3.43 0.92
N ALA A 77 15.88 2.98 -0.24
CA ALA A 77 16.58 3.13 -1.51
C ALA A 77 16.66 4.61 -1.96
N LEU A 78 15.63 5.43 -1.71
CA LEU A 78 15.64 6.87 -1.98
C LEU A 78 16.68 7.61 -1.14
N LEU A 79 16.83 7.24 0.13
CA LEU A 79 17.88 7.80 1.01
C LEU A 79 19.28 7.37 0.55
N GLY A 80 19.43 6.13 0.10
CA GLY A 80 20.69 5.58 -0.43
C GLY A 80 21.06 6.08 -1.83
N ALA A 81 20.09 6.58 -2.61
CA ALA A 81 20.29 7.04 -3.99
C ALA A 81 21.28 8.22 -4.11
N ALA A 82 21.50 8.96 -3.02
CA ALA A 82 22.54 9.99 -2.97
C ALA A 82 23.98 9.42 -3.06
N ARG A 83 24.18 8.15 -2.71
CA ARG A 83 25.48 7.47 -2.76
C ARG A 83 25.59 6.49 -3.93
N VAL A 84 24.50 5.81 -4.28
CA VAL A 84 24.50 4.77 -5.32
C VAL A 84 23.34 4.99 -6.27
N ARG A 85 23.65 5.36 -7.52
CA ARG A 85 22.65 5.72 -8.54
C ARG A 85 21.71 4.57 -8.90
N ALA A 86 22.18 3.33 -8.83
CA ALA A 86 21.36 2.12 -9.06
C ALA A 86 20.20 1.99 -8.04
N LEU A 87 20.36 2.51 -6.82
CA LEU A 87 19.30 2.48 -5.81
C LEU A 87 18.10 3.37 -6.19
N GLY A 88 18.29 4.37 -7.06
CA GLY A 88 17.17 5.13 -7.61
C GLY A 88 16.23 4.26 -8.46
N LEU A 89 16.79 3.34 -9.26
CA LEU A 89 15.98 2.41 -10.06
C LEU A 89 15.25 1.41 -9.17
N VAL A 90 15.92 0.91 -8.13
CA VAL A 90 15.30 0.02 -7.13
C VAL A 90 14.14 0.73 -6.42
N ALA A 91 14.33 1.98 -5.98
CA ALA A 91 13.27 2.77 -5.38
C ALA A 91 12.06 2.93 -6.30
N CYS A 92 12.30 3.22 -7.59
CA CYS A 92 11.25 3.33 -8.59
C CYS A 92 10.52 2.00 -8.79
N GLY A 93 11.25 0.89 -8.87
CA GLY A 93 10.66 -0.46 -9.00
C GLY A 93 9.77 -0.80 -7.81
N CYS A 94 10.26 -0.58 -6.59
CA CYS A 94 9.48 -0.81 -5.37
C CYS A 94 8.23 0.07 -5.32
N ALA A 95 8.33 1.36 -5.69
CA ALA A 95 7.17 2.25 -5.76
C ALA A 95 6.11 1.74 -6.76
N VAL A 96 6.54 1.26 -7.93
CA VAL A 96 5.63 0.69 -8.95
C VAL A 96 4.95 -0.57 -8.44
N ILE A 97 5.68 -1.47 -7.76
CA ILE A 97 5.11 -2.68 -7.15
C ILE A 97 4.04 -2.31 -6.13
N ALA A 98 4.31 -1.36 -5.24
CA ALA A 98 3.34 -0.88 -4.26
C ALA A 98 2.08 -0.31 -4.94
N PHE A 99 2.26 0.54 -5.95
CA PHE A 99 1.15 1.14 -6.69
C PHE A 99 0.30 0.11 -7.44
N VAL A 100 0.92 -0.80 -8.18
CA VAL A 100 0.20 -1.85 -8.91
C VAL A 100 -0.57 -2.74 -7.94
N THR A 101 0.02 -3.09 -6.81
CA THR A 101 -0.66 -3.90 -5.78
C THR A 101 -1.88 -3.18 -5.21
N ALA A 102 -1.75 -1.89 -4.87
CA ALA A 102 -2.88 -1.08 -4.39
C ALA A 102 -3.99 -0.95 -5.44
N VAL A 103 -3.64 -0.76 -6.71
CA VAL A 103 -4.61 -0.71 -7.82
C VAL A 103 -5.31 -2.05 -8.01
N LEU A 104 -4.59 -3.17 -7.94
CA LEU A 104 -5.19 -4.51 -8.01
C LEU A 104 -6.20 -4.73 -6.88
N CYS A 105 -5.89 -4.30 -5.66
CA CYS A 105 -6.81 -4.37 -4.53
C CYS A 105 -8.09 -3.54 -4.75
N LEU A 106 -7.97 -2.39 -5.43
CA LEU A 106 -9.10 -1.52 -5.74
C LEU A 106 -9.98 -2.08 -6.89
N VAL A 107 -9.36 -2.69 -7.90
CA VAL A 107 -10.05 -3.21 -9.11
C VAL A 107 -10.60 -4.61 -8.89
N TYR A 108 -9.85 -5.47 -8.19
CA TYR A 108 -10.18 -6.86 -7.88
C TYR A 108 -10.23 -7.08 -6.36
N PRO A 109 -11.29 -6.59 -5.72
CA PRO A 109 -11.46 -6.66 -4.26
C PRO A 109 -11.58 -8.09 -3.71
N ALA A 110 -11.96 -9.04 -4.57
CA ALA A 110 -11.96 -10.47 -4.27
C ALA A 110 -10.59 -11.00 -3.81
N ILE A 111 -9.48 -10.35 -4.21
CA ILE A 111 -8.13 -10.71 -3.75
C ILE A 111 -7.99 -10.55 -2.24
N LEU A 112 -8.68 -9.57 -1.64
CA LEU A 112 -8.59 -9.29 -0.21
C LEU A 112 -9.64 -10.07 0.62
N ALA A 113 -10.87 -10.12 0.12
CA ALA A 113 -12.03 -10.56 0.91
C ALA A 113 -12.77 -11.79 0.34
N GLY A 114 -12.28 -12.38 -0.76
CA GLY A 114 -12.96 -13.49 -1.44
C GLY A 114 -13.24 -14.66 -0.51
N ASP A 115 -12.21 -15.12 0.21
CA ASP A 115 -12.30 -16.25 1.12
C ASP A 115 -13.16 -15.91 2.34
N ALA A 116 -12.97 -14.73 2.95
CA ALA A 116 -13.80 -14.25 4.05
C ALA A 116 -15.29 -14.20 3.69
N LYS A 117 -15.64 -13.75 2.48
CA LYS A 117 -17.04 -13.71 2.03
C LYS A 117 -17.63 -15.11 1.86
N HIS A 118 -16.82 -16.10 1.50
CA HIS A 118 -17.25 -17.49 1.43
C HIS A 118 -17.53 -18.03 2.83
N GLU A 119 -16.58 -17.85 3.74
CA GLU A 119 -16.66 -18.36 5.11
C GLU A 119 -17.74 -17.67 5.96
N LEU A 120 -18.00 -16.37 5.73
CA LEU A 120 -19.05 -15.61 6.41
C LEU A 120 -20.45 -15.83 5.81
N GLY A 121 -20.58 -16.60 4.73
CA GLY A 121 -21.86 -16.85 4.06
C GLY A 121 -22.45 -15.62 3.35
N ILE A 122 -21.66 -14.57 3.14
CA ILE A 122 -22.06 -13.30 2.49
C ILE A 122 -21.58 -13.21 1.04
N SER A 123 -21.37 -14.34 0.37
CA SER A 123 -20.82 -14.39 -0.99
C SER A 123 -21.64 -13.61 -2.02
N LEU A 124 -22.96 -13.47 -1.79
CA LEU A 124 -23.88 -12.72 -2.65
C LEU A 124 -23.75 -11.20 -2.52
N VAL A 125 -23.12 -10.70 -1.45
CA VAL A 125 -22.90 -9.25 -1.26
C VAL A 125 -21.83 -8.76 -2.25
N PRO A 126 -22.02 -7.61 -2.92
CA PRO A 126 -20.98 -7.06 -3.80
C PRO A 126 -19.68 -6.78 -3.04
N ASP A 127 -18.54 -7.18 -3.59
CA ASP A 127 -17.23 -7.03 -2.92
C ASP A 127 -16.92 -5.58 -2.51
N ARG A 128 -17.41 -4.60 -3.28
CA ARG A 128 -17.23 -3.18 -2.98
C ARG A 128 -17.89 -2.72 -1.68
N GLU A 129 -18.94 -3.39 -1.24
CA GLU A 129 -19.63 -3.05 0.03
C GLU A 129 -18.85 -3.54 1.25
N VAL A 130 -18.00 -4.55 1.06
CA VAL A 130 -17.12 -5.12 2.09
C VAL A 130 -15.80 -4.36 2.18
N LEU A 131 -15.50 -3.48 1.21
CA LEU A 131 -14.29 -2.67 1.20
C LEU A 131 -14.49 -1.28 1.81
N ASN A 132 -13.46 -0.83 2.51
CA ASN A 132 -13.27 0.57 2.78
C ASN A 132 -12.67 1.27 1.54
N SER A 133 -13.56 1.64 0.61
CA SER A 133 -13.17 2.32 -0.63
C SER A 133 -12.35 3.61 -0.39
N GLY A 134 -12.60 4.31 0.73
CA GLY A 134 -11.84 5.50 1.09
C GLY A 134 -10.39 5.20 1.44
N ALA A 135 -10.13 4.13 2.21
CA ALA A 135 -8.78 3.70 2.54
C ALA A 135 -7.99 3.26 1.29
N LEU A 136 -8.61 2.46 0.43
CA LEU A 136 -7.96 1.98 -0.81
C LEU A 136 -7.70 3.12 -1.82
N LEU A 137 -8.63 4.07 -1.97
CA LEU A 137 -8.39 5.25 -2.81
C LEU A 137 -7.25 6.13 -2.26
N ALA A 138 -7.17 6.29 -0.94
CA ALA A 138 -6.07 7.00 -0.30
C ALA A 138 -4.72 6.28 -0.53
N GLU A 139 -4.70 4.95 -0.42
CA GLU A 139 -3.51 4.12 -0.68
C GLU A 139 -3.04 4.25 -2.13
N VAL A 140 -3.96 4.12 -3.11
CA VAL A 140 -3.65 4.30 -4.53
C VAL A 140 -3.13 5.71 -4.82
N GLY A 141 -3.73 6.73 -4.19
CA GLY A 141 -3.26 8.11 -4.30
C GLY A 141 -1.83 8.29 -3.74
N ALA A 142 -1.57 7.78 -2.54
CA ALA A 142 -0.27 7.90 -1.88
C ALA A 142 0.84 7.16 -2.65
N THR A 143 0.57 5.92 -3.07
CA THR A 143 1.51 5.12 -3.87
C THR A 143 1.73 5.73 -5.25
N GLY A 144 0.72 6.37 -5.85
CA GLY A 144 0.86 7.12 -7.08
C GLY A 144 1.80 8.32 -6.95
N VAL A 145 1.67 9.11 -5.87
CA VAL A 145 2.60 10.20 -5.56
C VAL A 145 4.03 9.67 -5.37
N LEU A 146 4.19 8.55 -4.65
CA LEU A 146 5.49 7.91 -4.46
C LEU A 146 6.14 7.53 -5.80
N VAL A 147 5.39 6.91 -6.73
CA VAL A 147 5.87 6.57 -8.07
C VAL A 147 6.33 7.83 -8.83
N VAL A 148 5.51 8.88 -8.85
CA VAL A 148 5.85 10.13 -9.54
C VAL A 148 7.13 10.74 -8.97
N CYS A 149 7.25 10.84 -7.66
CA CYS A 149 8.44 11.41 -7.03
C CYS A 149 9.69 10.55 -7.25
N ALA A 150 9.57 9.22 -7.17
CA ALA A 150 10.67 8.30 -7.45
C ALA A 150 11.14 8.40 -8.91
N ALA A 151 10.21 8.44 -9.87
CA ALA A 151 10.52 8.59 -11.29
C ALA A 151 11.22 9.93 -11.57
N LEU A 152 10.73 11.03 -10.99
CA LEU A 152 11.36 12.35 -11.11
C LEU A 152 12.77 12.37 -10.50
N ALA A 153 12.97 11.70 -9.36
CA ALA A 153 14.29 11.58 -8.73
C ALA A 153 15.28 10.82 -9.64
N VAL A 154 14.85 9.72 -10.26
CA VAL A 154 15.65 8.94 -11.22
C VAL A 154 15.96 9.74 -12.48
N ALA A 155 14.96 10.41 -13.08
CA ALA A 155 15.14 11.18 -14.30
C ALA A 155 16.14 12.34 -14.09
N ARG A 156 16.03 13.06 -12.97
CA ARG A 156 16.99 14.11 -12.57
C ARG A 156 18.39 13.56 -12.37
N ALA A 157 18.50 12.41 -11.71
CA ALA A 157 19.78 11.74 -11.53
C ALA A 157 20.39 11.37 -12.89
N LYS A 158 19.58 10.93 -13.87
CA LYS A 158 20.01 10.62 -15.25
C LYS A 158 20.57 11.86 -15.97
N SER A 159 19.82 12.95 -16.01
CA SER A 159 20.24 14.21 -16.67
C SER A 159 21.55 14.76 -16.12
N ALA A 160 21.75 14.71 -14.79
CA ALA A 160 22.96 15.24 -14.15
C ALA A 160 24.27 14.54 -14.54
N ALA A 161 24.24 13.35 -15.16
CA ALA A 161 25.45 12.74 -15.71
C ALA A 161 25.51 12.76 -17.24
N GLY A 162 24.49 13.29 -17.92
CA GLY A 162 24.56 13.53 -19.36
C GLY A 162 25.18 14.88 -19.69
N ASP A 163 25.08 15.87 -18.79
CA ASP A 163 25.72 17.19 -18.90
C ASP A 163 27.21 17.20 -18.50
N GLY A 164 27.79 16.03 -18.20
CA GLY A 164 29.15 15.88 -17.68
C GLY A 164 30.17 15.28 -18.65
N ASP A 165 29.74 14.93 -19.86
CA ASP A 165 30.59 14.50 -20.99
C ASP A 165 30.70 15.61 -22.04
#